data_AF-A0A0T2Q983-F1
#
_entry.id   AF-A0A0T2Q983-F1
#
_cell.length_a   1.000
_cell.length_b   1.000
_cell.length_c   1.000
_cell.angle_alpha   90.00
_cell.angle_beta   90.00
_cell.angle_gamma   90.00
#
_symmetry.space_group_name_H-M   'P 1'
#
loop_
_entity.id
_entity.type
_entity.pdbx_description
1 polymer ?
#
loop_
_entity_poly.entity_id
_entity_poly.type
_entity_poly.pdbx_seq_one_letter_code
_entity_poly.pdbx_strand_id
1 'polypeptide(L)'
;MIVARRFGSGFIEGSAPYGLISMLQLVAFAVTAALFLRWTYIATANAHAFRAEGLRFGPWLAVGSYFIPIANLIMPLQSMRDTWKATVEPRDWEIVRVPAVLGLWWAFWLASNIAGIAAFRLADTERYPEMGELTETLTILSDCLTLGSSLLLSAIVRKLSGLQQGRVNSDPGTVIPTRPAG
;
A
#
# COMPACT_ATOMS: atom_id res chain seq x y z
N MET A 1 8.33 48.31 30.11
CA MET A 1 7.94 48.01 28.70
C MET A 1 9.21 47.53 28.01
N ILE A 2 9.18 46.41 27.27
CA ILE A 2 10.34 45.59 26.82
C ILE A 2 10.72 44.54 27.88
N VAL A 3 10.20 43.31 27.74
CA VAL A 3 10.77 42.00 28.14
C VAL A 3 9.70 40.90 28.03
N ALA A 4 8.41 41.22 28.08
CA ALA A 4 7.35 40.20 28.06
C ALA A 4 6.89 39.69 26.66
N ARG A 5 7.56 40.05 25.56
CA ARG A 5 7.11 39.69 24.19
C ARG A 5 7.92 38.59 23.47
N ARG A 6 8.98 38.02 24.07
CA ARG A 6 9.89 37.11 23.35
C ARG A 6 9.64 35.61 23.54
N PHE A 7 8.72 35.21 24.41
CA PHE A 7 8.48 33.78 24.70
C PHE A 7 7.28 33.16 23.97
N GLY A 8 6.39 33.97 23.38
CA GLY A 8 5.15 33.47 22.75
C GLY A 8 5.20 33.28 21.23
N SER A 9 6.05 34.01 20.50
CA SER A 9 6.07 33.96 19.03
C SER A 9 6.95 32.84 18.46
N GLY A 10 8.07 32.54 19.09
CA GLY A 10 9.01 31.51 18.60
C GLY A 10 8.53 30.06 18.73
N PHE A 11 7.56 29.78 19.61
CA PHE A 11 7.01 28.43 19.79
C PHE A 11 5.87 28.11 18.80
N ILE A 12 5.10 29.13 18.39
CA ILE A 12 4.01 28.99 17.42
C ILE A 12 4.54 29.09 15.97
N GLU A 13 5.57 29.91 15.71
CA GLU A 13 6.14 30.06 14.35
C GLU A 13 6.94 28.83 13.89
N GLY A 14 7.51 28.06 14.82
CA GLY A 14 8.31 26.88 14.51
C GLY A 14 7.51 25.58 14.29
N SER A 15 6.26 25.49 14.73
CA SER A 15 5.48 24.23 14.75
C SER A 15 4.38 24.16 13.68
N ALA A 16 3.89 25.31 13.20
CA ALA A 16 2.90 25.41 12.14
C ALA A 16 3.29 24.72 10.80
N PRO A 17 4.54 24.84 10.28
CA PRO A 17 4.89 24.18 9.03
C PRO A 17 4.93 22.65 9.15
N TYR A 18 5.45 22.11 10.26
CA TYR A 18 5.49 20.67 10.50
C TYR A 18 4.08 20.08 10.61
N GLY A 19 3.16 20.77 11.31
CA GLY A 19 1.77 20.35 11.39
C GLY A 19 1.06 20.30 10.03
N LEU A 20 1.25 21.32 9.18
CA LEU A 20 0.69 21.33 7.83
C LEU A 20 1.27 20.21 6.95
N ILE A 21 2.58 19.99 7.02
CA ILE A 21 3.25 18.90 6.28
C ILE A 21 2.68 17.55 6.70
N SER A 22 2.53 17.30 8.00
CA SER A 22 1.94 16.05 8.50
C SER A 22 0.48 15.86 8.04
N MET A 23 -0.32 16.93 8.00
CA MET A 23 -1.69 16.85 7.48
C MET A 23 -1.73 16.54 5.98
N LEU A 24 -0.90 17.22 5.18
CA LEU A 24 -0.81 16.96 3.74
C LEU A 24 -0.35 15.53 3.46
N GLN A 25 0.63 15.04 4.22
CA GLN A 25 1.10 13.66 4.13
C GLN A 25 -0.01 12.66 4.49
N LEU A 26 -0.79 12.92 5.54
CA LEU A 26 -1.93 12.07 5.92
C LEU A 26 -3.00 12.02 4.82
N VAL A 27 -3.35 13.16 4.24
CA VAL A 27 -4.32 13.24 3.14
C VAL A 27 -3.79 12.51 1.89
N ALA A 28 -2.53 12.73 1.52
CA ALA A 28 -1.90 12.06 0.39
C ALA A 28 -1.84 10.53 0.59
N PHE A 29 -1.56 10.09 1.83
CA PHE A 29 -1.60 8.68 2.19
C PHE A 29 -3.02 8.10 2.06
N ALA A 30 -4.03 8.79 2.60
CA ALA A 30 -5.42 8.33 2.55
C ALA A 30 -5.95 8.21 1.11
N VAL A 31 -5.64 9.19 0.25
CA VAL A 31 -6.01 9.16 -1.18
C VAL A 31 -5.31 8.02 -1.89
N THR A 32 -4.00 7.87 -1.70
CA THR A 32 -3.22 6.76 -2.28
C THR A 32 -3.77 5.40 -1.84
N ALA A 33 -4.07 5.24 -0.55
CA ALA A 33 -4.64 4.02 -0.01
C ALA A 33 -6.01 3.71 -0.63
N ALA A 34 -6.91 4.70 -0.73
CA ALA A 34 -8.22 4.52 -1.33
C ALA A 34 -8.13 4.10 -2.82
N LEU A 35 -7.25 4.75 -3.59
CA LEU A 35 -7.00 4.40 -4.99
C LEU A 35 -6.43 2.98 -5.13
N PHE A 36 -5.49 2.62 -4.26
CA PHE A 36 -4.89 1.30 -4.25
C PHE A 36 -5.90 0.21 -3.88
N LEU A 37 -6.72 0.40 -2.84
CA LEU A 37 -7.76 -0.55 -2.45
C LEU A 37 -8.81 -0.72 -3.55
N ARG A 38 -9.24 0.38 -4.17
CA ARG A 38 -10.15 0.33 -5.33
C ARG A 38 -9.53 -0.45 -6.49
N TRP A 39 -8.25 -0.22 -6.78
CA TRP A 39 -7.55 -0.96 -7.83
C TRP A 39 -7.45 -2.45 -7.51
N THR A 40 -7.11 -2.81 -6.27
CA THR A 40 -7.06 -4.21 -5.82
C THR A 40 -8.41 -4.90 -5.98
N TYR A 41 -9.50 -4.24 -5.61
CA TYR A 41 -10.86 -4.75 -5.85
C TYR A 41 -11.09 -5.07 -7.33
N ILE A 42 -10.81 -4.10 -8.21
CA ILE A 42 -11.04 -4.24 -9.66
C ILE A 42 -10.14 -5.33 -10.24
N ALA A 43 -8.85 -5.34 -9.89
CA ALA A 43 -7.90 -6.31 -10.40
C ALA A 43 -8.31 -7.74 -10.04
N THR A 44 -8.73 -7.98 -8.80
CA THR A 44 -9.22 -9.29 -8.37
C THR A 44 -10.57 -9.61 -9.02
N ALA A 45 -11.49 -8.65 -9.14
CA ALA A 45 -12.78 -8.89 -9.83
C ALA A 45 -12.59 -9.26 -11.31
N ASN A 46 -11.65 -8.62 -12.00
CA ASN A 46 -11.28 -8.96 -13.38
C ASN A 46 -10.74 -10.38 -13.48
N ALA A 47 -9.89 -10.80 -12.53
CA ALA A 47 -9.36 -12.17 -12.51
C ALA A 47 -10.47 -13.23 -12.35
N HIS A 48 -11.49 -12.95 -11.54
CA HIS A 48 -12.69 -13.81 -11.45
C HIS A 48 -13.50 -13.80 -12.75
N ALA A 49 -13.64 -12.64 -13.41
CA ALA A 49 -14.37 -12.52 -14.67
C ALA A 49 -13.72 -13.28 -15.83
N PHE A 50 -12.39 -13.51 -15.79
CA PHE A 50 -11.68 -14.33 -16.78
C PHE A 50 -11.93 -15.85 -16.63
N ARG A 51 -12.92 -16.26 -15.82
CA ARG A 51 -13.31 -17.66 -15.59
C ARG A 51 -12.17 -18.51 -14.99
N ALA A 52 -11.31 -17.91 -14.18
CA ALA A 52 -10.39 -18.65 -13.34
C ALA A 52 -11.19 -19.33 -12.22
N GLU A 53 -11.34 -20.65 -12.29
CA GLU A 53 -12.01 -21.43 -11.25
C GLU A 53 -11.06 -21.67 -10.06
N GLY A 54 -11.63 -21.82 -8.85
CA GLY A 54 -10.85 -22.17 -7.65
C GLY A 54 -10.06 -21.03 -7.00
N LEU A 55 -10.27 -19.77 -7.39
CA LEU A 55 -9.63 -18.63 -6.74
C LEU A 55 -9.97 -18.56 -5.24
N ARG A 56 -8.94 -18.55 -4.39
CA ARG A 56 -9.06 -18.59 -2.93
C ARG A 56 -9.65 -17.32 -2.32
N PHE A 57 -9.48 -16.18 -2.98
CA PHE A 57 -9.87 -14.87 -2.48
C PHE A 57 -10.85 -14.18 -3.42
N GLY A 58 -12.01 -13.78 -2.90
CA GLY A 58 -12.93 -12.88 -3.60
C GLY A 58 -12.49 -11.41 -3.52
N PRO A 59 -13.00 -10.52 -4.40
CA PRO A 59 -12.61 -9.10 -4.44
C PRO A 59 -12.78 -8.36 -3.12
N TRP A 60 -13.87 -8.62 -2.40
CA TRP A 60 -14.13 -8.03 -1.09
C TRP A 60 -13.16 -8.52 -0.01
N LEU A 61 -12.80 -9.81 -0.04
CA LEU A 61 -11.85 -10.38 0.93
C LEU A 61 -10.42 -9.87 0.68
N ALA A 62 -10.06 -9.65 -0.60
CA ALA A 62 -8.81 -9.02 -0.98
C ALA A 62 -8.66 -7.64 -0.35
N VAL A 63 -9.69 -6.79 -0.44
CA VAL A 63 -9.71 -5.45 0.19
C VAL A 63 -9.82 -5.54 1.71
N GLY A 64 -10.72 -6.38 2.23
CA GLY A 64 -10.97 -6.53 3.67
C GLY A 64 -9.72 -6.98 4.44
N SER A 65 -8.84 -7.73 3.79
CA SER A 65 -7.60 -8.21 4.41
C SER A 65 -6.68 -7.10 4.92
N TYR A 66 -6.68 -5.91 4.30
CA TYR A 66 -5.87 -4.78 4.75
C TYR A 66 -6.32 -4.20 6.09
N PHE A 67 -7.55 -4.47 6.52
CA PHE A 67 -8.10 -3.95 7.77
C PHE A 67 -8.01 -4.93 8.94
N ILE A 68 -7.69 -6.20 8.68
CA ILE A 68 -7.60 -7.24 9.70
C ILE A 68 -6.12 -7.46 10.03
N PRO A 69 -5.62 -7.22 11.26
CA PRO A 69 -4.19 -7.16 11.55
C PRO A 69 -3.38 -8.40 11.11
N ILE A 70 -3.87 -9.60 11.43
CA ILE A 70 -3.17 -10.85 11.08
C ILE A 70 -3.29 -11.15 9.59
N ALA A 71 -4.45 -10.89 8.98
CA ALA A 71 -4.66 -11.06 7.56
C ALA A 71 -3.78 -10.11 6.75
N ASN A 72 -3.64 -8.86 7.19
CA ASN A 72 -2.92 -7.80 6.52
C ASN A 72 -1.48 -8.25 6.23
N LEU A 73 -0.84 -9.04 7.09
CA LEU A 73 0.53 -9.51 6.90
C LEU A 73 0.72 -10.50 5.74
N ILE A 74 -0.32 -11.28 5.38
CA ILE A 74 -0.17 -12.45 4.50
C ILE A 74 -1.17 -12.46 3.33
N MET A 75 -2.43 -12.13 3.59
CA MET A 75 -3.51 -12.24 2.60
C MET A 75 -3.38 -11.26 1.43
N PRO A 76 -2.95 -9.99 1.60
CA PRO A 76 -2.69 -9.10 0.48
C PRO A 76 -1.73 -9.69 -0.56
N LEU A 77 -0.60 -10.25 -0.11
CA LEU A 77 0.37 -10.87 -1.01
C LEU A 77 -0.21 -12.13 -1.67
N GLN A 78 -0.93 -12.97 -0.93
CA GLN A 78 -1.57 -14.16 -1.51
C GLN A 78 -2.62 -13.78 -2.57
N SER A 79 -3.49 -12.82 -2.25
CA SER A 79 -4.51 -12.33 -3.18
C SER A 79 -3.91 -11.74 -4.46
N MET A 80 -2.81 -10.97 -4.33
CA MET A 80 -2.13 -10.39 -5.49
C MET A 80 -1.45 -11.46 -6.35
N ARG A 81 -0.88 -12.50 -5.73
CA ARG A 81 -0.31 -13.66 -6.43
C ARG A 81 -1.37 -14.42 -7.22
N ASP A 82 -2.49 -14.72 -6.60
CA ASP A 82 -3.59 -15.44 -7.23
C ASP A 82 -4.18 -14.61 -8.37
N THR A 83 -4.39 -13.31 -8.14
CA THR A 83 -4.85 -12.36 -9.18
C THR A 83 -3.89 -12.31 -10.36
N TRP A 84 -2.58 -12.25 -10.11
CA TRP A 84 -1.55 -12.27 -11.16
C TRP A 84 -1.62 -13.58 -11.97
N LYS A 85 -1.62 -14.72 -11.28
CA LYS A 85 -1.66 -16.04 -11.90
C LYS A 85 -2.89 -16.21 -12.78
N ALA A 86 -4.07 -15.91 -12.24
CA ALA A 86 -5.34 -15.99 -12.97
C ALA A 86 -5.43 -14.98 -14.12
N THR A 87 -4.76 -13.82 -14.01
CA THR A 87 -4.66 -12.89 -15.13
C THR A 87 -3.75 -13.43 -16.24
N VAL A 88 -2.68 -14.13 -15.90
CA VAL A 88 -1.71 -14.64 -16.90
C VAL A 88 -2.24 -15.87 -17.61
N GLU A 89 -2.81 -16.84 -16.90
CA GLU A 89 -3.41 -18.04 -17.48
C GLU A 89 -4.60 -18.48 -16.62
N PRO A 90 -5.84 -18.09 -16.94
CA PRO A 90 -7.00 -18.38 -16.10
C PRO A 90 -7.30 -19.87 -15.92
N ARG A 91 -7.08 -20.69 -16.96
CA ARG A 91 -7.45 -22.11 -16.95
C ARG A 91 -6.50 -22.96 -16.12
N ASP A 92 -5.21 -22.64 -16.19
CA ASP A 92 -4.13 -23.35 -15.50
C ASP A 92 -3.36 -22.41 -14.56
N TRP A 93 -4.08 -21.54 -13.85
CA TRP A 93 -3.46 -20.46 -13.07
C TRP A 93 -2.54 -20.99 -11.95
N GLU A 94 -2.84 -22.16 -11.39
CA GLU A 94 -2.10 -22.74 -10.26
C GLU A 94 -0.61 -22.94 -10.59
N ILE A 95 -0.29 -23.37 -11.82
CA ILE A 95 1.08 -23.65 -12.29
C ILE A 95 1.84 -22.39 -12.73
N VAL A 96 1.16 -21.24 -12.84
CA VAL A 96 1.78 -19.99 -13.27
C VAL A 96 2.81 -19.53 -12.24
N ARG A 97 4.01 -19.20 -12.73
CA ARG A 97 5.06 -18.61 -11.90
C ARG A 97 4.74 -17.15 -11.57
N VAL A 98 4.88 -16.81 -10.29
CA VAL A 98 4.74 -15.45 -9.80
C VAL A 98 6.08 -14.72 -9.94
N PRO A 99 6.11 -13.48 -10.48
CA PRO A 99 7.35 -12.72 -10.54
C PRO A 99 7.80 -12.26 -9.15
N ALA A 100 9.12 -12.25 -8.93
CA ALA A 100 9.73 -11.87 -7.65
C ALA A 100 9.35 -10.45 -7.18
N VAL A 101 8.99 -9.56 -8.12
CA VAL A 101 8.55 -8.18 -7.83
C VAL A 101 7.39 -8.12 -6.84
N LEU A 102 6.44 -9.08 -6.84
CA LEU A 102 5.35 -9.12 -5.86
C LEU A 102 5.88 -9.38 -4.45
N GLY A 103 6.85 -10.30 -4.31
CA GLY A 103 7.47 -10.60 -3.03
C GLY A 103 8.32 -9.44 -2.52
N LEU A 104 9.11 -8.81 -3.40
CA LEU A 104 9.94 -7.66 -3.06
C LEU A 104 9.11 -6.45 -2.63
N TRP A 105 8.04 -6.14 -3.38
CA TRP A 105 7.10 -5.06 -3.03
C TRP A 105 6.58 -5.23 -1.60
N TRP A 106 6.13 -6.45 -1.29
CA TRP A 106 5.55 -6.78 0.02
C TRP A 106 6.60 -6.76 1.13
N ALA A 107 7.80 -7.28 0.87
CA ALA A 107 8.90 -7.24 1.82
C ALA A 107 9.32 -5.81 2.16
N PHE A 108 9.42 -4.93 1.15
CA PHE A 108 9.72 -3.51 1.37
C PHE A 108 8.61 -2.82 2.17
N TRP A 109 7.35 -3.14 1.88
CA TRP A 109 6.20 -2.60 2.62
C TRP A 109 6.22 -3.03 4.09
N LEU A 110 6.45 -4.32 4.38
CA LEU A 110 6.56 -4.81 5.75
C LEU A 110 7.74 -4.18 6.49
N ALA A 111 8.90 -4.11 5.84
CA ALA A 111 10.10 -3.53 6.42
C ALA A 111 9.90 -2.03 6.73
N SER A 112 9.23 -1.28 5.85
CA SER A 112 8.94 0.14 6.11
C SER A 112 7.99 0.31 7.29
N ASN A 113 6.94 -0.50 7.39
CA ASN A 113 6.02 -0.45 8.53
C ASN A 113 6.73 -0.76 9.85
N ILE A 114 7.61 -1.77 9.88
CA ILE A 114 8.38 -2.11 11.08
C ILE A 114 9.29 -0.93 11.49
N ALA A 115 10.03 -0.36 10.54
CA ALA A 115 10.90 0.78 10.78
C ALA A 115 10.11 2.02 11.25
N GLY A 116 8.98 2.32 10.61
CA GLY A 116 8.12 3.45 10.97
C GLY A 116 7.47 3.29 12.33
N ILE A 117 7.00 2.08 12.69
CA ILE A 117 6.46 1.80 14.03
C ILE A 117 7.57 1.95 15.08
N ALA A 118 8.77 1.45 14.82
CA ALA A 118 9.90 1.60 15.73
C ALA A 118 10.27 3.08 15.94
N ALA A 119 10.38 3.85 14.86
CA ALA A 119 10.63 5.29 14.94
C ALA A 119 9.54 6.01 15.75
N PHE A 120 8.26 5.74 15.46
CA PHE A 120 7.15 6.35 16.19
C PHE A 120 7.15 6.03 17.69
N ARG A 121 7.53 4.80 18.06
CA ARG A 121 7.63 4.38 19.47
C ARG A 121 8.80 5.04 20.21
N LEU A 122 9.89 5.32 19.51
CA LEU A 122 11.10 5.93 20.06
C LEU A 122 11.08 7.47 20.03
N ALA A 123 10.16 8.07 19.27
CA ALA A 123 9.98 9.52 19.19
C ALA A 123 9.48 10.18 20.49
N ASP A 124 9.08 9.40 21.49
CA ASP A 124 8.71 9.91 22.82
C ASP A 124 9.98 10.38 23.57
N THR A 125 10.31 11.66 23.41
CA THR A 125 11.51 12.29 23.99
C THR A 125 11.48 12.39 25.50
N GLU A 126 10.29 12.35 26.13
CA GLU A 126 10.18 12.32 27.59
C GLU A 126 10.61 10.95 28.13
N ARG A 127 10.26 9.89 27.40
CA ARG A 127 10.59 8.51 27.75
C ARG A 127 11.99 8.09 27.30
N TYR A 128 12.48 8.62 26.18
CA TYR A 128 13.73 8.21 25.53
C TYR A 128 14.54 9.42 25.02
N PRO A 129 15.08 10.27 25.91
CA PRO A 129 15.72 11.54 25.51
C PRO A 129 16.99 11.35 24.66
N GLU A 130 17.69 10.22 24.78
CA GLU A 130 18.91 9.91 24.02
C GLU A 130 18.67 9.25 22.64
N MET A 131 17.42 8.93 22.27
CA MET A 131 17.10 8.12 21.08
C MET A 131 16.83 8.95 19.80
N GLY A 132 17.17 10.24 19.80
CA GLY A 132 16.90 11.15 18.67
C GLY A 132 17.52 10.70 17.35
N GLU A 133 18.83 10.44 17.33
CA GLU A 133 19.56 10.03 16.11
C GLU A 133 19.04 8.69 15.53
N LEU A 134 18.73 7.73 16.41
CA LEU A 134 18.15 6.45 16.00
C LEU A 134 16.74 6.63 15.42
N THR A 135 15.93 7.50 16.02
CA THR A 135 14.58 7.82 15.53
C THR A 135 14.63 8.45 14.14
N GLU A 136 15.53 9.40 13.91
CA GLU A 136 15.75 10.02 12.59
C GLU A 136 16.21 9.00 11.56
N THR A 137 17.19 8.16 11.91
CA THR A 137 17.71 7.09 11.04
C THR A 137 16.61 6.11 10.64
N LEU A 138 15.80 5.66 11.59
CA LEU A 138 14.68 4.75 11.34
C LEU A 138 13.59 5.40 10.48
N THR A 139 13.34 6.70 10.67
CA THR A 139 12.39 7.46 9.85
C THR A 139 12.85 7.52 8.40
N ILE A 140 14.10 7.93 8.15
CA ILE A 140 14.69 7.99 6.81
C ILE A 140 14.69 6.61 6.14
N LEU A 141 15.04 5.55 6.89
CA LEU A 141 15.01 4.18 6.41
C LEU A 141 13.59 3.74 6.01
N SER A 142 12.60 4.03 6.86
CA SER A 142 11.19 3.77 6.59
C SER A 142 10.72 4.46 5.30
N ASP A 143 11.10 5.73 5.11
CA ASP A 143 10.75 6.49 3.93
C ASP A 143 11.39 5.91 2.66
N CYS A 144 12.68 5.55 2.71
CA CYS A 144 13.37 4.91 1.60
C CYS A 144 12.73 3.57 1.21
N LEU A 145 12.38 2.75 2.20
CA LEU A 145 11.69 1.47 1.99
C LEU A 145 10.29 1.67 1.40
N THR A 146 9.56 2.69 1.87
CA THR A 146 8.24 3.07 1.35
C THR A 146 8.31 3.54 -0.10
N LEU A 147 9.32 4.35 -0.45
CA LEU A 147 9.57 4.75 -1.83
C LEU A 147 9.86 3.55 -2.72
N GLY A 148 10.75 2.64 -2.28
CA GLY A 148 11.05 1.41 -3.00
C GLY A 148 9.80 0.54 -3.19
N SER A 149 9.00 0.35 -2.15
CA SER A 149 7.72 -0.37 -2.23
C SER A 149 6.77 0.30 -3.24
N SER A 150 6.64 1.62 -3.21
CA SER A 150 5.73 2.37 -4.10
C SER A 150 6.12 2.25 -5.57
N LEU A 151 7.42 2.24 -5.88
CA LEU A 151 7.93 2.03 -7.25
C LEU A 151 7.64 0.61 -7.74
N LEU A 152 7.89 -0.40 -6.90
CA LEU A 152 7.59 -1.79 -7.21
C LEU A 152 6.07 -2.00 -7.42
N LEU A 153 5.25 -1.42 -6.55
CA LEU A 153 3.80 -1.44 -6.68
C LEU A 153 3.35 -0.79 -8.00
N SER A 154 3.89 0.38 -8.34
CA SER A 154 3.57 1.06 -9.59
C SER A 154 3.91 0.21 -10.81
N ALA A 155 5.03 -0.52 -10.77
CA ALA A 155 5.40 -1.47 -11.81
C ALA A 155 4.41 -2.65 -11.90
N ILE A 156 4.00 -3.21 -10.75
CA ILE A 156 2.98 -4.27 -10.67
C ILE A 156 1.66 -3.78 -11.26
N VAL A 157 1.17 -2.62 -10.84
CA VAL A 157 -0.09 -2.02 -11.30
C VAL A 157 -0.10 -1.85 -12.81
N ARG A 158 0.95 -1.22 -13.37
CA ARG A 158 1.04 -1.00 -14.82
C ARG A 158 1.08 -2.31 -15.60
N LYS A 159 1.92 -3.25 -15.16
CA LYS A 159 2.11 -4.53 -15.84
C LYS A 159 0.84 -5.38 -15.79
N LEU A 160 0.24 -5.52 -14.60
CA LEU A 160 -0.97 -6.31 -14.42
C LEU A 160 -2.16 -5.69 -15.16
N SER A 161 -2.36 -4.37 -15.04
CA SER A 161 -3.46 -3.69 -15.76
C SER A 161 -3.30 -3.80 -17.29
N GLY A 162 -2.07 -3.74 -17.81
CA GLY A 162 -1.81 -3.97 -19.23
C GLY A 162 -2.14 -5.39 -19.70
N LEU A 163 -1.81 -6.40 -18.89
CA LEU A 163 -2.18 -7.80 -19.17
C LEU A 163 -3.70 -7.98 -19.19
N GLN A 164 -4.40 -7.41 -18.20
CA GLN A 164 -5.87 -7.47 -18.13
C GLN A 164 -6.52 -6.78 -19.33
N GLN A 165 -6.03 -5.59 -19.70
CA GLN A 165 -6.55 -4.86 -20.87
C GLN A 165 -6.33 -5.65 -22.17
N GLY A 166 -5.15 -6.25 -22.36
CA GLY A 166 -4.86 -7.07 -23.53
C GLY A 166 -5.80 -8.28 -23.67
N ARG A 167 -6.18 -8.90 -22.54
CA ARG A 167 -7.16 -10.00 -22.53
C ARG A 167 -8.56 -9.54 -22.87
N VAL A 168 -9.04 -8.46 -22.26
CA VAL A 168 -10.36 -7.88 -22.56
C VAL A 168 -10.50 -7.57 -24.05
N ASN A 169 -9.45 -7.05 -24.66
CA ASN A 169 -9.44 -6.75 -26.09
C ASN A 169 -9.45 -8.01 -26.97
N SER A 170 -8.96 -9.15 -26.45
CA SER A 170 -8.86 -10.43 -27.17
C SER A 170 -10.11 -11.29 -27.04
N ASP A 171 -10.91 -11.10 -25.98
CA ASP A 171 -12.18 -11.81 -25.75
C ASP A 171 -13.30 -10.79 -25.43
N PRO A 172 -14.00 -10.28 -26.48
CA PRO A 172 -15.07 -9.30 -26.34
C PRO A 172 -16.30 -9.81 -25.56
N GLY A 173 -16.39 -11.13 -25.33
CA GLY A 173 -17.44 -11.76 -24.53
C GLY A 173 -17.19 -11.70 -23.03
N THR A 174 -16.02 -11.21 -22.61
CA THR A 174 -15.68 -11.05 -21.18
C THR A 174 -16.54 -9.94 -20.57
N VAL A 175 -17.60 -10.32 -19.85
CA VAL A 175 -18.37 -9.38 -19.03
C VAL A 175 -17.53 -9.00 -17.81
N ILE A 176 -16.80 -7.89 -17.90
CA ILE A 176 -16.19 -7.28 -16.72
C ILE A 176 -17.33 -6.75 -15.85
N PRO A 177 -17.35 -7.05 -14.53
CA PRO A 177 -18.30 -6.42 -13.63
C PRO A 177 -18.03 -4.92 -13.58
N THR A 178 -18.69 -4.16 -14.45
CA THR A 178 -18.74 -2.72 -14.39
C THR A 178 -19.73 -2.36 -13.29
N ARG A 179 -19.18 -2.05 -12.11
CA ARG A 179 -19.87 -1.57 -10.89
C ARG A 179 -20.48 -2.69 -10.01
N PRO A 180 -20.14 -2.76 -8.71
CA PRO A 180 -20.97 -3.52 -7.77
C PRO A 180 -22.36 -2.85 -7.72
N ALA A 181 -23.41 -3.64 -7.96
CA ALA A 181 -24.78 -3.19 -7.70
C ALA A 181 -24.95 -3.08 -6.18
N GLY A 182 -25.20 -1.86 -5.68
CA GLY A 182 -25.38 -1.55 -4.27
C GLY A 182 -24.47 -0.44 -3.81
#